data_AF-A0A8S0RZ71-F1
#
_entry.id   AF-A0A8S0RZ71-F1
#
_cell.length_a   1.000
_cell.length_b   1.000
_cell.length_c   1.000
_cell.angle_alpha   90.00
_cell.angle_beta   90.00
_cell.angle_gamma   90.00
#
_symmetry.space_group_name_H-M   'P 1'
#
loop_
_entity.id
_entity.type
_entity.pdbx_description
1 polymer ?
#
loop_
_entity_poly.entity_id
_entity_poly.type
_entity_poly.pdbx_seq_one_letter_code
_entity_poly.pdbx_strand_id
1 'polypeptide(L)'
;MNPNHSGNIIPTASTCSKIGDAASHAYTSSKHGLVGLTRNIAVELGKYDIRVSCVSPHLVAIPLGNGFYKLDDEGCHDVYSVLNGVVLKPEDVAEAALFLARDES
;
A
#
# COMPACT_ATOMS: atom_id res chain seq x y z
N MET A 1 -18.82 -12.10 -15.09
CA MET A 1 -17.55 -11.74 -15.76
C MET A 1 -17.89 -10.69 -16.80
N ASN A 2 -17.16 -9.56 -16.82
CA ASN A 2 -17.35 -8.54 -17.84
C ASN A 2 -17.01 -9.17 -19.21
N PRO A 3 -17.83 -9.01 -20.26
CA PRO A 3 -17.56 -9.52 -21.61
C PRO A 3 -16.25 -8.99 -22.22
N ASN A 4 -15.66 -7.94 -21.65
CA ASN A 4 -14.32 -7.46 -21.95
C ASN A 4 -13.35 -8.04 -20.92
N HIS A 5 -12.29 -8.71 -21.37
CA HIS A 5 -11.26 -9.35 -20.54
C HIS A 5 -10.38 -8.35 -19.76
N SER A 6 -10.87 -7.16 -19.44
CA SER A 6 -10.14 -6.09 -18.76
C SER A 6 -10.23 -6.20 -17.24
N GLY A 7 -9.26 -5.62 -16.53
CA GLY A 7 -9.23 -5.68 -15.08
C GLY A 7 -8.20 -4.78 -14.42
N ASN A 8 -8.22 -4.78 -13.09
CA ASN A 8 -7.26 -4.05 -12.28
C ASN A 8 -6.82 -4.87 -11.07
N ILE A 9 -5.51 -4.88 -10.81
CA ILE A 9 -4.90 -5.58 -9.69
C ILE A 9 -4.11 -4.56 -8.87
N ILE A 10 -4.47 -4.42 -7.59
CA ILE A 10 -3.90 -3.42 -6.68
C ILE A 10 -3.44 -4.08 -5.38
N PRO A 11 -2.27 -4.76 -5.36
CA PRO A 11 -1.66 -5.23 -4.12
C PRO A 11 -1.30 -4.08 -3.18
N THR A 12 -1.41 -4.34 -1.88
CA THR A 12 -0.96 -3.42 -0.83
C THR A 12 0.50 -3.69 -0.46
N ALA A 13 1.39 -2.79 -0.88
CA ALA A 13 2.79 -2.79 -0.52
C ALA A 13 3.01 -2.08 0.83
N SER A 14 4.06 -1.28 0.95
CA SER A 14 4.39 -0.47 2.14
C SER A 14 5.46 0.54 1.77
N THR A 15 5.50 1.69 2.45
CA THR A 15 6.64 2.63 2.35
C THR A 15 7.98 1.97 2.69
N CYS A 16 7.99 0.92 3.51
CA CYS A 16 9.18 0.11 3.79
C CYS A 16 9.82 -0.48 2.52
N SER A 17 9.12 -0.46 1.38
CA SER A 17 9.65 -0.88 0.07
C SER A 17 10.56 0.17 -0.61
N LYS A 18 10.66 1.37 -0.04
CA LYS A 18 11.40 2.52 -0.60
C LYS A 18 12.28 3.22 0.43
N ILE A 19 11.88 3.19 1.70
CA ILE A 19 12.62 3.79 2.81
C ILE A 19 12.90 2.73 3.88
N GLY A 20 13.99 2.90 4.62
CA GLY A 20 14.23 2.13 5.84
C GLY A 20 13.33 2.63 6.96
N ASP A 21 12.78 1.69 7.73
CA ASP A 21 11.85 1.96 8.83
C ASP A 21 12.01 0.88 9.92
N ALA A 22 11.31 1.00 11.05
CA ALA A 22 11.35 0.07 12.18
C ALA A 22 10.73 -1.32 11.89
N ALA A 23 10.37 -1.63 10.64
CA ALA A 23 9.83 -2.91 10.24
C ALA A 23 10.91 -4.00 10.13
N SER A 24 10.51 -5.27 10.31
CA SER A 24 11.44 -6.40 10.26
C SER A 24 12.07 -6.58 8.88
N HIS A 25 13.29 -7.13 8.82
CA HIS A 25 13.97 -7.42 7.55
C HIS A 25 13.15 -8.30 6.62
N ALA A 26 12.44 -9.30 7.17
CA ALA A 26 11.57 -10.19 6.40
C ALA A 26 10.40 -9.41 5.78
N TYR A 27 9.75 -8.54 6.56
CA TYR A 27 8.67 -7.70 6.07
C TYR A 27 9.16 -6.74 4.97
N THR A 28 10.22 -5.99 5.25
CA THR A 28 10.83 -5.03 4.31
C THR A 28 11.26 -5.71 3.00
N SER A 29 11.89 -6.88 3.08
CA SER A 29 12.27 -7.67 1.90
C SER A 29 11.04 -8.13 1.10
N SER A 30 10.01 -8.62 1.77
CA SER A 30 8.76 -9.07 1.12
C SER A 30 8.06 -7.91 0.38
N LYS A 31 8.07 -6.71 0.95
CA LYS A 31 7.39 -5.54 0.37
C LYS A 31 8.18 -4.93 -0.80
N HIS A 32 9.52 -4.93 -0.74
CA HIS A 32 10.36 -4.65 -1.92
C HIS A 32 10.08 -5.66 -3.05
N GLY A 33 10.03 -6.95 -2.73
CA GLY A 33 9.70 -8.01 -3.67
C GLY A 33 8.33 -7.80 -4.32
N LEU A 34 7.32 -7.41 -3.54
CA LEU A 34 5.97 -7.12 -4.04
C LEU A 34 5.94 -5.94 -5.02
N VAL A 35 6.71 -4.87 -4.77
CA VAL A 35 6.83 -3.74 -5.72
C VAL A 35 7.52 -4.19 -7.02
N GLY A 36 8.58 -4.99 -6.93
CA GLY A 36 9.25 -5.58 -8.09
C GLY A 36 8.32 -6.51 -8.89
N LEU A 37 7.55 -7.34 -8.20
CA LEU A 37 6.55 -8.23 -8.79
C LEU A 37 5.47 -7.43 -9.51
N THR A 38 4.91 -6.41 -8.86
CA THR A 38 3.88 -5.53 -9.44
C THR A 38 4.33 -4.96 -10.80
N ARG A 39 5.58 -4.50 -10.91
CA ARG A 39 6.12 -3.99 -12.17
C ARG A 39 6.24 -5.07 -13.25
N ASN A 40 6.69 -6.27 -12.90
CA ASN A 40 6.81 -7.37 -13.86
C ASN A 40 5.44 -7.82 -14.38
N ILE A 41 4.48 -8.03 -13.49
CA ILE A 41 3.14 -8.47 -13.90
C ILE A 41 2.36 -7.38 -14.65
N ALA A 42 2.63 -6.10 -14.38
CA ALA A 42 2.05 -5.01 -15.17
C ALA A 42 2.45 -5.09 -16.65
N VAL A 43 3.72 -5.39 -16.93
CA VAL A 43 4.21 -5.56 -18.31
C VAL A 43 3.62 -6.81 -18.96
N GLU A 44 3.52 -7.91 -18.22
CA GLU A 44 2.99 -9.17 -18.73
C GLU A 44 1.49 -9.10 -19.04
N LEU A 45 0.72 -8.49 -18.14
CA LEU A 45 -0.74 -8.50 -18.18
C LEU A 45 -1.36 -7.33 -18.96
N GLY A 46 -0.59 -6.28 -19.26
CA GLY A 46 -1.07 -5.12 -20.02
C GLY A 46 -1.64 -5.50 -21.40
N LYS A 47 -1.12 -6.55 -22.04
CA LYS A 47 -1.65 -7.05 -23.33
C LYS A 47 -3.05 -7.66 -23.23
N TYR A 48 -3.52 -7.96 -22.02
CA TYR A 48 -4.86 -8.45 -21.73
C TYR A 48 -5.78 -7.34 -21.21
N ASP A 49 -5.39 -6.07 -21.31
CA ASP A 49 -6.14 -4.93 -20.75
C ASP A 49 -6.32 -5.03 -19.22
N ILE A 50 -5.32 -5.63 -18.55
CA ILE A 50 -5.25 -5.72 -17.10
C ILE A 50 -4.20 -4.75 -16.59
N ARG A 51 -4.64 -3.71 -15.88
CA ARG A 51 -3.75 -2.76 -15.21
C ARG A 51 -3.30 -3.34 -13.88
N VAL A 52 -2.03 -3.15 -13.56
CA VAL A 52 -1.48 -3.55 -12.26
C VAL A 52 -0.72 -2.39 -11.67
N SER A 53 -1.15 -1.96 -10.48
CA SER A 53 -0.54 -0.88 -9.70
C SER A 53 -0.42 -1.33 -8.24
N CYS A 54 0.14 -0.52 -7.36
CA CYS A 54 0.16 -0.83 -5.93
C CYS A 54 0.00 0.41 -5.09
N VAL A 55 -0.64 0.27 -3.93
CA VAL A 55 -0.66 1.29 -2.89
C VAL A 55 0.42 0.95 -1.88
N SER A 56 1.21 1.93 -1.44
CA SER A 56 2.26 1.76 -0.44
C SER A 56 1.99 2.66 0.78
N PRO A 57 1.08 2.27 1.69
CA PRO A 57 0.80 3.05 2.88
C PRO A 57 2.01 3.12 3.81
N HIS A 58 2.11 4.22 4.55
CA HIS A 58 2.89 4.27 5.78
C HIS A 58 2.08 3.68 6.93
N LEU A 59 2.51 3.90 8.18
CA LEU A 59 1.75 3.45 9.33
C LEU A 59 0.30 3.99 9.29
N VAL A 60 -0.66 3.07 9.34
CA VAL A 60 -2.09 3.37 9.51
C VAL A 60 -2.51 2.80 10.85
N ALA A 61 -3.14 3.62 11.69
CA ALA A 61 -3.69 3.16 12.96
C ALA A 61 -4.91 2.26 12.71
N ILE A 62 -4.66 0.95 12.67
CA ILE A 62 -5.67 -0.10 12.65
C ILE A 62 -5.45 -1.02 13.85
N PRO A 63 -6.47 -1.77 14.31
CA PRO A 63 -6.32 -2.70 15.43
C PRO A 63 -5.13 -3.68 15.29
N LEU A 64 -4.79 -4.06 14.05
CA LEU A 64 -3.62 -4.88 13.74
C LEU A 64 -2.28 -4.15 13.90
N GLY A 65 -2.23 -2.84 13.66
CA GLY A 65 -1.05 -1.99 13.81
C GLY A 65 -0.68 -1.77 15.28
N ASN A 66 -1.67 -1.70 16.17
CA ASN A 66 -1.44 -1.47 17.60
C ASN A 66 -0.58 -2.58 18.24
N GLY A 67 -0.70 -3.83 17.77
CA GLY A 67 0.14 -4.94 18.23
C GLY A 67 1.57 -4.93 17.68
N PHE A 68 1.76 -4.44 16.46
CA PHE A 68 3.09 -4.36 15.82
C PHE A 68 3.95 -3.23 16.37
N TYR A 69 3.33 -2.08 16.64
CA TYR A 69 4.04 -0.87 17.04
C TYR A 69 3.92 -0.58 18.54
N LYS A 70 3.27 -1.46 19.31
CA LYS A 70 2.99 -1.28 20.76
C LYS A 70 2.57 0.16 21.06
N LEU A 71 1.62 0.67 20.28
CA LEU A 71 1.08 2.01 20.45
C LEU A 71 0.13 1.94 21.64
N ASP A 72 0.70 1.98 22.84
CA ASP A 72 -0.06 2.26 24.06
C ASP A 72 -0.24 3.78 24.16
N ASP A 73 -1.49 4.17 24.22
CA ASP A 73 -1.98 5.52 24.44
C ASP A 73 -1.60 6.64 23.43
N GLU A 74 -2.66 7.41 23.16
CA GLU A 74 -2.85 8.79 22.66
C GLU A 74 -1.68 9.66 22.14
N GLY A 75 -0.40 9.36 22.41
CA GLY A 75 0.76 10.19 22.04
C GLY A 75 1.61 9.69 20.87
N CYS A 76 1.40 8.48 20.36
CA CYS A 76 2.32 7.88 19.38
C CYS A 76 1.94 8.17 17.91
N HIS A 77 0.83 8.88 17.67
CA HIS A 77 0.39 9.27 16.32
C HIS A 77 1.37 10.21 15.61
N ASP A 78 1.99 11.13 16.33
CA ASP A 78 2.94 12.09 15.74
C ASP A 78 4.30 11.47 15.39
N VAL A 79 4.71 10.42 16.12
CA VAL A 79 6.02 9.77 15.93
C VAL A 79 6.14 9.11 14.55
N TYR A 80 5.01 8.66 14.00
CA TYR A 80 4.93 7.97 12.71
C TYR A 80 4.18 8.78 11.65
N SER A 81 3.82 10.03 11.95
CA SER A 81 3.22 10.91 10.96
C SER A 81 4.33 11.44 10.05
N VAL A 82 4.27 11.09 8.77
CA VAL A 82 5.23 11.57 7.75
C VAL A 82 4.98 13.04 7.42
N LEU A 83 3.79 13.56 7.74
CA LEU A 83 3.37 14.95 7.55
C LEU A 83 2.94 15.54 8.89
N ASN A 84 3.44 16.73 9.21
CA ASN A 84 3.17 17.40 10.50
C ASN A 84 1.67 17.53 10.77
N GLY A 85 1.20 16.92 11.87
CA GLY A 85 -0.17 16.98 12.33
C GLY A 85 -1.19 16.22 11.47
N VAL A 86 -0.73 15.41 10.49
CA VAL A 86 -1.61 14.61 9.63
C VAL A 86 -1.41 13.13 9.93
N VAL A 87 -2.45 12.53 10.50
CA VAL A 87 -2.55 11.10 10.72
C VAL A 87 -3.16 10.44 9.49
N LEU A 88 -2.47 9.46 8.92
CA LEU A 88 -2.99 8.63 7.83
C LEU A 88 -4.09 7.71 8.35
N LYS A 89 -5.26 7.76 7.72
CA LYS A 89 -6.43 6.96 8.07
C LYS A 89 -6.67 5.83 7.06
N PRO A 90 -7.40 4.77 7.44
CA PRO A 90 -7.79 3.71 6.50
C PRO A 90 -8.52 4.24 5.26
N GLU A 91 -9.33 5.29 5.42
CA GLU A 91 -10.08 5.92 4.34
C GLU A 91 -9.15 6.56 3.30
N ASP A 92 -8.03 7.15 3.71
CA ASP A 92 -7.06 7.74 2.78
C ASP A 92 -6.43 6.67 1.88
N VAL A 93 -6.16 5.48 2.43
CA VAL A 93 -5.66 4.33 1.67
C VAL A 93 -6.74 3.79 0.73
N ALA A 94 -8.00 3.74 1.19
CA ALA A 94 -9.13 3.30 0.39
C ALA A 94 -9.39 4.23 -0.80
N GLU A 95 -9.32 5.55 -0.60
CA GLU A 95 -9.46 6.54 -1.67
C GLU A 95 -8.30 6.44 -2.68
N ALA A 96 -7.07 6.21 -2.22
CA ALA A 96 -5.95 5.96 -3.13
C ALA A 96 -6.15 4.67 -3.95
N ALA A 97 -6.64 3.59 -3.34
CA ALA A 97 -6.96 2.36 -4.04
C ALA A 97 -8.12 2.56 -5.03
N LEU A 98 -9.15 3.33 -4.65
CA LEU A 98 -10.27 3.68 -5.51
C LEU A 98 -9.81 4.51 -6.71
N PHE A 99 -8.93 5.49 -6.50
CA PHE A 99 -8.33 6.28 -7.57
C PHE A 99 -7.62 5.37 -8.59
N LEU A 100 -6.76 4.46 -8.11
CA LEU A 100 -6.07 3.51 -8.96
C LEU A 100 -7.02 2.55 -9.68
N ALA A 101 -8.17 2.23 -9.06
CA ALA A 101 -9.18 1.33 -9.61
C ALA A 101 -9.96 1.93 -10.79
N ARG A 102 -10.13 3.27 -10.85
CA ARG A 102 -10.95 3.95 -11.86
C ARG A 102 -10.35 3.85 -13.27
N ASP A 103 -11.21 3.78 -14.29
CA ASP A 103 -10.81 3.61 -15.69
C ASP A 103 -10.12 4.86 -16.30
N GLU A 104 -10.26 6.03 -15.66
CA GLU A 104 -9.70 7.32 -16.12
C GLU A 104 -8.32 7.67 -15.53
N SER A 105 -7.45 6.68 -15.24
CA SER A 105 -6.08 6.98 -14.73
C SER A 105 -5.08 7.31 -15.83
#